data_AF-A0A0F8XA85-F1
#
_entry.id   AF-A0A0F8XA85-F1
#
_cell.length_a   1.000
_cell.length_b   1.000
_cell.length_c   1.000
_cell.angle_alpha   90.00
_cell.angle_beta   90.00
_cell.angle_gamma   90.00
#
_symmetry.space_group_name_H-M   'P 1'
#
loop_
_entity.id
_entity.type
_entity.pdbx_description
1 polymer ?
#
loop_
_entity_poly.entity_id
_entity_poly.type
_entity_poly.pdbx_seq_one_letter_code
_entity_poly.pdbx_strand_id
1 'polypeptide(L)'
;EGTEEILSPKLRNAVQGQDDVYEWIWNGGGGYGDPLDRDPASVVADVRRRDVTTKTAGDIYGVILGPAGEPDFEATDRRRENLRNERYSMATPPRRPTMPATTSRAGEGRSIVLAEYLEEIHFEDGGAVLRCRKCRHPLAEHGANYLDGLAIWDSPVTTIPLVRPPELLVDDRMVFRRYLCPECRTQVAAEIARASDEPKTDVQILPPIE
;
A
#
# COMPACT_ATOMS: atom_id res chain seq x y z
N GLU A 1 -31.46 12.35 -22.44
CA GLU A 1 -30.25 12.66 -23.22
C GLU A 1 -29.58 13.83 -22.54
N GLY A 2 -28.26 13.78 -22.35
CA GLY A 2 -27.50 14.81 -21.64
C GLY A 2 -26.01 14.62 -21.89
N THR A 3 -25.22 15.67 -21.67
CA THR A 3 -23.76 15.65 -21.80
C THR A 3 -23.12 15.74 -20.42
N GLU A 4 -22.12 14.90 -20.16
CA GLU A 4 -21.32 14.99 -18.93
C GLU A 4 -20.21 16.03 -19.12
N GLU A 5 -20.11 16.98 -18.19
CA GLU A 5 -19.04 17.97 -18.13
C GLU A 5 -18.27 17.85 -16.81
N ILE A 6 -16.95 17.77 -16.89
CA ILE A 6 -16.07 17.76 -15.70
C ILE A 6 -15.69 19.19 -15.37
N LEU A 7 -16.17 19.70 -14.24
CA LEU A 7 -15.81 21.03 -13.76
C LEU A 7 -14.38 21.02 -13.18
N SER A 8 -13.63 22.09 -13.44
CA SER A 8 -12.27 22.22 -12.91
C SER A 8 -12.27 22.41 -11.38
N PRO A 9 -11.19 22.00 -10.69
CA PRO A 9 -11.05 22.26 -9.27
C PRO A 9 -11.20 23.75 -8.97
N LYS A 10 -12.12 24.09 -8.05
CA LYS A 10 -12.41 25.49 -7.63
C LYS A 10 -12.95 26.37 -8.76
N LEU A 11 -13.63 25.79 -9.77
CA LEU A 11 -14.35 26.55 -10.78
C LEU A 11 -15.29 27.58 -10.13
N ARG A 12 -15.31 28.79 -10.68
CA ARG A 12 -16.20 29.87 -10.27
C ARG A 12 -17.20 30.13 -11.38
N ASN A 13 -18.41 30.56 -11.00
CA ASN A 13 -19.46 30.97 -11.92
C ASN A 13 -19.92 29.85 -12.90
N ALA A 14 -19.92 28.59 -12.45
CA ALA A 14 -20.55 27.52 -13.20
C ALA A 14 -22.05 27.85 -13.38
N VAL A 15 -22.55 27.77 -14.60
CA VAL A 15 -23.97 27.98 -14.92
C VAL A 15 -24.66 26.62 -14.83
N GLN A 16 -25.69 26.52 -13.99
CA GLN A 16 -26.51 25.32 -13.86
C GLN A 16 -27.94 25.65 -14.30
N GLY A 17 -28.42 24.98 -15.34
CA GLY A 17 -29.79 25.03 -15.82
C GLY A 17 -30.76 24.24 -14.94
N GLN A 18 -32.06 24.31 -15.25
CA GLN A 18 -33.10 23.61 -14.48
C GLN A 18 -33.00 22.08 -14.57
N ASP A 19 -32.48 21.58 -15.68
CA ASP A 19 -32.38 20.14 -15.95
C ASP A 19 -30.98 19.55 -15.64
N ASP A 20 -30.06 20.38 -15.14
CA ASP A 20 -28.68 19.97 -14.86
C ASP A 20 -28.56 19.29 -13.49
N VAL A 21 -27.80 18.20 -13.44
CA VAL A 21 -27.44 17.51 -12.20
C VAL A 21 -26.00 17.85 -11.82
N TYR A 22 -25.80 18.36 -10.61
CA TYR A 22 -24.48 18.57 -10.04
C TYR A 22 -24.10 17.41 -9.12
N GLU A 23 -23.11 16.60 -9.54
CA GLU A 23 -22.54 15.55 -8.71
C GLU A 23 -21.27 16.06 -8.01
N TRP A 24 -21.24 15.93 -6.68
CA TRP A 24 -20.04 16.16 -5.89
C TRP A 24 -19.59 14.88 -5.22
N ILE A 25 -18.44 14.38 -5.65
CA ILE A 25 -17.74 13.25 -5.02
C ILE A 25 -16.74 13.81 -4.00
N TRP A 26 -16.95 13.53 -2.72
CA TRP A 26 -16.02 13.92 -1.66
C TRP A 26 -14.80 12.97 -1.63
N ASN A 27 -13.65 13.47 -1.20
CA ASN A 27 -12.45 12.66 -1.12
C ASN A 27 -12.49 11.71 0.09
N GLY A 28 -11.96 10.50 -0.10
CA GLY A 28 -11.61 9.61 1.00
C GLY A 28 -10.34 10.09 1.73
N GLY A 29 -10.04 9.44 2.86
CA GLY A 29 -8.74 9.51 3.50
C GLY A 29 -7.78 8.44 2.96
N GLY A 30 -6.48 8.58 3.26
CA GLY A 30 -5.50 7.52 3.02
C GLY A 30 -5.69 6.35 4.00
N GLY A 31 -5.39 5.13 3.55
CA GLY A 31 -5.35 3.95 4.41
C GLY A 31 -4.01 3.78 5.12
N TYR A 32 -3.96 2.89 6.11
CA TYR A 32 -2.74 2.51 6.83
C TYR A 32 -2.54 0.99 6.76
N GLY A 33 -1.33 0.55 6.43
CA GLY A 33 -0.94 -0.85 6.36
C GLY A 33 -1.32 -1.57 5.06
N ASP A 34 -1.11 -2.89 5.03
CA ASP A 34 -1.51 -3.78 3.93
C ASP A 34 -2.99 -4.13 4.10
N PRO A 35 -3.85 -3.84 3.10
CA PRO A 35 -5.27 -4.18 3.19
C PRO A 35 -5.54 -5.68 3.47
N LEU A 36 -4.63 -6.58 3.08
CA LEU A 36 -4.77 -8.02 3.32
C LEU A 36 -4.51 -8.43 4.78
N ASP A 37 -4.07 -7.50 5.63
CA ASP A 37 -3.88 -7.74 7.07
C ASP A 37 -5.04 -7.21 7.92
N ARG A 38 -6.00 -6.49 7.31
CA ARG A 38 -7.19 -6.00 8.04
C ARG A 38 -7.98 -7.19 8.59
N ASP A 39 -8.50 -7.08 9.80
CA ASP A 39 -9.33 -8.13 10.40
C ASP A 39 -10.58 -8.44 9.52
N PRO A 40 -10.82 -9.71 9.11
CA PRO A 40 -11.96 -10.07 8.28
C PRO A 40 -13.31 -9.68 8.88
N ALA A 41 -13.49 -9.80 10.19
CA ALA A 41 -14.76 -9.44 10.84
C ALA A 41 -15.02 -7.93 10.74
N SER A 42 -13.98 -7.11 10.88
CA SER A 42 -14.04 -5.66 10.67
C SER A 42 -14.42 -5.29 9.23
N VAL A 43 -13.87 -5.98 8.21
CA VAL A 43 -14.26 -5.77 6.80
C VAL A 43 -15.71 -6.15 6.57
N VAL A 44 -16.18 -7.25 7.14
CA VAL A 44 -17.60 -7.63 7.08
C VAL A 44 -18.50 -6.59 7.73
N ALA A 45 -18.08 -6.01 8.86
CA ALA A 45 -18.81 -4.90 9.48
C ALA A 45 -18.86 -3.67 8.56
N ASP A 46 -17.76 -3.33 7.88
CA ASP A 46 -17.71 -2.24 6.89
C ASP A 46 -18.68 -2.52 5.73
N VAL A 47 -18.78 -3.77 5.27
CA VAL A 47 -19.77 -4.19 4.24
C VAL A 47 -21.20 -4.01 4.73
N ARG A 48 -21.50 -4.42 5.96
CA ARG A 48 -22.84 -4.25 6.56
C ARG A 48 -23.23 -2.78 6.71
N ARG A 49 -22.27 -1.90 7.02
CA ARG A 49 -22.47 -0.46 7.09
C ARG A 49 -22.53 0.22 5.72
N ARG A 50 -22.25 -0.51 4.64
CA ARG A 50 -22.14 -0.01 3.25
C ARG A 50 -20.98 0.97 3.05
N ASP A 51 -20.00 0.94 3.95
CA ASP A 51 -18.74 1.66 3.79
C ASP A 51 -17.88 1.00 2.69
N VAL A 52 -18.06 -0.31 2.50
CA VAL A 52 -17.34 -1.16 1.55
C VAL A 52 -18.35 -2.06 0.82
N THR A 53 -18.16 -2.32 -0.47
CA THR A 53 -18.99 -3.30 -1.19
C THR A 53 -18.47 -4.72 -1.00
N THR A 54 -19.31 -5.75 -1.13
CA THR A 54 -18.85 -7.16 -1.11
C THR A 54 -17.74 -7.43 -2.14
N LYS A 55 -17.83 -6.78 -3.31
CA LYS A 55 -16.79 -6.86 -4.35
C LYS A 55 -15.47 -6.25 -3.85
N THR A 56 -15.52 -5.05 -3.28
CA THR A 56 -14.35 -4.37 -2.70
C THR A 56 -13.74 -5.17 -1.55
N ALA A 57 -14.54 -5.82 -0.71
CA ALA A 57 -14.08 -6.73 0.34
C ALA A 57 -13.18 -7.85 -0.23
N GLY A 58 -13.64 -8.50 -1.31
CA GLY A 58 -12.89 -9.56 -1.96
C GLY A 58 -11.69 -9.10 -2.80
N ASP A 59 -11.76 -7.93 -3.43
CA ASP A 59 -10.72 -7.43 -4.34
C ASP A 59 -9.58 -6.72 -3.63
N ILE A 60 -9.89 -5.91 -2.60
CA ILE A 60 -8.89 -5.09 -1.90
C ILE A 60 -8.41 -5.80 -0.63
N TYR A 61 -9.33 -6.23 0.22
CA TYR A 61 -9.03 -6.82 1.53
C TYR A 61 -8.87 -8.34 1.52
N GLY A 62 -9.22 -8.98 0.40
CA GLY A 62 -9.21 -10.42 0.22
C GLY A 62 -10.23 -11.16 1.09
N VAL A 63 -11.23 -10.46 1.63
CA VAL A 63 -12.22 -11.03 2.55
C VAL A 63 -13.41 -11.56 1.77
N ILE A 64 -13.71 -12.83 1.97
CA ILE A 64 -14.86 -13.52 1.39
C ILE A 64 -15.94 -13.64 2.46
N LEU A 65 -17.18 -13.30 2.08
CA LEU A 65 -18.34 -13.42 2.95
C LEU A 65 -19.01 -14.77 2.71
N GLY A 66 -19.37 -15.45 3.81
CA GLY A 66 -20.18 -16.65 3.80
C GLY A 66 -21.66 -16.37 3.52
N PRO A 67 -22.50 -17.42 3.43
CA PRO A 67 -23.89 -17.31 3.01
C PRO A 67 -24.77 -16.42 3.90
N ALA A 68 -24.48 -16.32 5.20
CA ALA A 68 -25.21 -15.46 6.13
C ALA A 68 -24.53 -14.09 6.36
N GLY A 69 -23.53 -13.75 5.55
CA GLY A 69 -22.81 -12.48 5.60
C GLY A 69 -21.80 -12.39 6.76
N GLU A 70 -21.32 -13.51 7.27
CA GLU A 70 -20.18 -13.69 8.18
C GLU A 70 -18.85 -13.82 7.39
N PRO A 71 -17.68 -13.62 8.01
CA PRO A 71 -16.42 -13.89 7.32
C PRO A 71 -16.22 -15.40 7.12
N ASP A 72 -15.95 -15.81 5.87
CA ASP A 72 -15.44 -17.14 5.56
C ASP A 72 -13.91 -17.11 5.66
N PHE A 73 -13.38 -17.58 6.78
CA PHE A 73 -11.94 -17.52 7.07
C PHE A 73 -11.10 -18.35 6.10
N GLU A 74 -11.54 -19.56 5.74
CA GLU A 74 -10.77 -20.43 4.85
C GLU A 74 -10.72 -19.85 3.42
N ALA A 75 -11.87 -19.39 2.91
CA ALA A 75 -11.90 -18.74 1.60
C ALA A 75 -11.15 -17.41 1.60
N THR A 76 -11.17 -16.67 2.72
CA THR A 76 -10.40 -15.43 2.91
C THR A 76 -8.91 -15.70 2.89
N ASP A 77 -8.41 -16.70 3.60
CA ASP A 77 -6.98 -17.04 3.62
C ASP A 77 -6.48 -17.42 2.23
N ARG A 78 -7.23 -18.28 1.52
CA ARG A 78 -6.94 -18.66 0.13
C ARG A 78 -6.96 -17.45 -0.81
N ARG A 79 -7.95 -16.56 -0.67
CA ARG A 79 -8.04 -15.34 -1.49
C ARG A 79 -6.87 -14.39 -1.21
N ARG A 80 -6.48 -14.23 0.05
CA ARG A 80 -5.35 -13.38 0.45
C ARG A 80 -4.04 -13.91 -0.09
N GLU A 81 -3.80 -15.22 0.00
CA GLU A 81 -2.60 -15.83 -0.58
C GLU A 81 -2.55 -15.63 -2.11
N ASN A 82 -3.67 -15.83 -2.81
CA ASN A 82 -3.77 -15.56 -4.24
C ASN A 82 -3.47 -14.09 -4.56
N LEU A 83 -4.07 -13.14 -3.84
CA LEU A 83 -3.82 -11.71 -4.04
C LEU A 83 -2.36 -11.34 -3.76
N ARG A 84 -1.71 -11.91 -2.74
CA ARG A 84 -0.27 -11.70 -2.49
C ARG A 84 0.56 -12.16 -3.68
N ASN A 85 0.25 -13.33 -4.23
CA ASN A 85 0.94 -13.90 -5.38
C ASN A 85 0.73 -13.08 -6.66
N GLU A 86 -0.51 -12.68 -6.93
CA GLU A 86 -0.86 -11.84 -8.08
C GLU A 86 -0.11 -10.51 -8.02
N ARG A 87 -0.17 -9.81 -6.88
CA ARG A 87 0.53 -8.53 -6.66
C ARG A 87 2.04 -8.67 -6.86
N TYR A 88 2.63 -9.72 -6.29
CA TYR A 88 4.06 -9.96 -6.38
C TYR A 88 4.50 -10.35 -7.80
N SER A 89 3.69 -11.11 -8.55
CA SER A 89 4.00 -11.47 -9.94
C SER A 89 3.99 -10.27 -10.90
N MET A 90 3.27 -9.20 -10.55
CA MET A 90 3.26 -7.94 -11.29
C MET A 90 4.35 -6.97 -10.82
N ALA A 91 5.07 -7.30 -9.75
CA ALA A 91 6.11 -6.45 -9.20
C ALA A 91 7.44 -6.62 -9.95
N THR A 92 8.18 -5.53 -10.04
CA THR A 92 9.60 -5.57 -10.40
C THR A 92 10.42 -5.96 -9.17
N PRO A 93 11.52 -6.72 -9.35
CA PRO A 93 12.36 -7.14 -8.23
C PRO A 93 13.02 -5.95 -7.52
N PRO A 94 13.52 -6.13 -6.28
CA PRO A 94 14.26 -5.09 -5.56
C PRO A 94 15.39 -4.48 -6.38
N ARG A 95 15.57 -3.16 -6.26
CA ARG A 95 16.65 -2.42 -6.94
C ARG A 95 18.03 -2.79 -6.40
N ARG A 96 18.10 -3.10 -5.10
CA ARG A 96 19.30 -3.64 -4.46
C ARG A 96 19.00 -5.05 -3.96
N PRO A 97 19.90 -6.02 -4.18
CA PRO A 97 19.73 -7.34 -3.62
C PRO A 97 19.65 -7.23 -2.10
N THR A 98 18.63 -7.84 -1.50
CA THR A 98 18.57 -7.94 -0.04
C THR A 98 19.77 -8.74 0.46
N MET A 99 20.35 -8.31 1.58
CA MET A 99 21.49 -9.02 2.18
C MET A 99 21.16 -10.51 2.35
N PRO A 100 22.09 -11.43 2.03
CA PRO A 100 21.83 -12.85 2.14
C PRO A 100 21.39 -13.20 3.57
N ALA A 101 20.42 -14.11 3.69
CA ALA A 101 19.93 -14.59 4.98
C ALA A 101 21.04 -15.19 5.87
N THR A 102 22.22 -15.51 5.34
CA THR A 102 23.40 -15.92 6.12
C THR A 102 24.10 -14.77 6.86
N THR A 103 23.84 -13.52 6.47
CA THR A 103 24.07 -12.31 7.30
C THR A 103 22.84 -11.91 8.10
N SER A 104 21.72 -12.65 7.99
CA SER A 104 20.66 -12.57 8.99
C SER A 104 21.24 -13.11 10.29
N ARG A 105 21.73 -12.19 11.12
CA ARG A 105 21.81 -12.48 12.53
C ARG A 105 20.39 -12.69 12.98
N ALA A 106 19.99 -13.95 13.07
CA ALA A 106 18.81 -14.43 13.77
C ALA A 106 18.97 -14.20 15.30
N GLY A 107 19.53 -13.06 15.68
CA GLY A 107 19.88 -12.68 17.04
C GLY A 107 18.82 -11.77 17.62
N GLU A 108 18.60 -11.96 18.91
CA GLU A 108 17.97 -11.00 19.79
C GLU A 108 18.83 -9.73 19.80
N GLY A 109 18.18 -8.59 19.61
CA GLY A 109 18.80 -7.28 19.58
C GLY A 109 17.74 -6.25 19.95
N ARG A 110 18.15 -5.03 20.26
CA ARG A 110 17.18 -3.98 20.58
C ARG A 110 16.40 -3.64 19.31
N SER A 111 15.09 -3.89 19.33
CA SER A 111 14.18 -3.53 18.24
C SER A 111 13.72 -2.08 18.38
N ILE A 112 13.79 -1.33 17.28
CA ILE A 112 13.17 -0.03 17.11
C ILE A 112 12.12 -0.17 16.01
N VAL A 113 10.84 -0.09 16.38
CA VAL A 113 9.73 -0.15 15.42
C VAL A 113 9.56 1.21 14.75
N LEU A 114 9.69 1.25 13.43
CA LEU A 114 9.58 2.48 12.63
C LEU A 114 8.20 2.62 11.99
N ALA A 115 7.60 1.51 11.57
CA ALA A 115 6.25 1.45 11.03
C ALA A 115 5.65 0.05 11.26
N GLU A 116 4.39 -0.17 10.86
CA GLU A 116 3.69 -1.46 11.02
C GLU A 116 4.54 -2.66 10.57
N TYR A 117 5.21 -2.52 9.43
CA TYR A 117 5.96 -3.57 8.77
C TYR A 117 7.47 -3.33 8.71
N LEU A 118 7.98 -2.29 9.38
CA LEU A 118 9.39 -1.91 9.33
C LEU A 118 9.94 -1.76 10.75
N GLU A 119 11.01 -2.48 11.04
CA GLU A 119 11.79 -2.30 12.27
C GLU A 119 13.28 -2.27 11.95
N GLU A 120 14.05 -1.58 12.78
CA GLU A 120 15.49 -1.68 12.82
C GLU A 120 15.92 -2.50 14.05
N ILE A 121 16.80 -3.47 13.84
CA ILE A 121 17.40 -4.24 14.92
C ILE A 121 18.84 -3.80 15.13
N HIS A 122 19.16 -3.46 16.37
CA HIS A 122 20.51 -3.17 16.83
C HIS A 122 21.08 -4.40 17.53
N PHE A 123 22.17 -4.95 17.00
CA PHE A 123 22.86 -6.12 17.53
C PHE A 123 23.87 -5.72 18.62
N GLU A 124 24.19 -6.65 19.53
CA GLU A 124 25.09 -6.39 20.66
C GLU A 124 26.52 -5.98 20.26
N ASP A 125 26.95 -6.38 19.06
CA ASP A 125 28.28 -6.08 18.54
C ASP A 125 28.35 -4.77 17.73
N GLY A 126 27.28 -3.98 17.76
CA GLY A 126 27.23 -2.63 17.18
C GLY A 126 26.72 -2.56 15.74
N GLY A 127 26.31 -3.67 15.12
CA GLY A 127 25.65 -3.66 13.81
C GLY A 127 24.16 -3.32 13.89
N ALA A 128 23.57 -2.77 12.82
CA ALA A 128 22.13 -2.57 12.72
C ALA A 128 21.58 -2.86 11.31
N VAL A 129 20.35 -3.37 11.25
CA VAL A 129 19.67 -3.75 10.00
C VAL A 129 18.20 -3.38 10.02
N LEU A 130 17.72 -2.81 8.91
CA LEU A 130 16.31 -2.59 8.63
C LEU A 130 15.70 -3.88 8.08
N ARG A 131 14.61 -4.36 8.68
CA ARG A 131 13.96 -5.61 8.26
C ARG A 131 12.45 -5.50 8.29
N CYS A 132 11.81 -6.39 7.54
CA CYS A 132 10.35 -6.54 7.58
C CYS A 132 9.93 -7.03 8.98
N ARG A 133 9.11 -6.28 9.70
CA ARG A 133 8.64 -6.67 11.05
C ARG A 133 7.77 -7.94 11.04
N LYS A 134 7.15 -8.26 9.90
CA LYS A 134 6.25 -9.42 9.75
C LYS A 134 6.99 -10.75 9.61
N CYS A 135 7.95 -10.84 8.68
CA CYS A 135 8.68 -12.08 8.41
C CYS A 135 10.18 -12.02 8.77
N ARG A 136 10.67 -10.87 9.23
CA ARG A 136 12.07 -10.60 9.60
C ARG A 136 13.07 -10.60 8.45
N HIS A 137 12.60 -10.61 7.20
CA HIS A 137 13.48 -10.51 6.04
C HIS A 137 14.27 -9.19 6.05
N PRO A 138 15.61 -9.23 5.94
CA PRO A 138 16.43 -8.01 5.89
C PRO A 138 16.13 -7.23 4.61
N LEU A 139 15.89 -5.93 4.76
CA LEU A 139 15.56 -5.02 3.67
C LEU A 139 16.73 -4.12 3.30
N ALA A 140 17.44 -3.59 4.30
CA ALA A 140 18.59 -2.72 4.07
C ALA A 140 19.51 -2.65 5.31
N GLU A 141 20.74 -2.20 5.10
CA GLU A 141 21.66 -1.81 6.17
C GLU A 141 21.18 -0.53 6.87
N HIS A 142 21.66 -0.28 8.09
CA HIS A 142 21.41 0.97 8.80
C HIS A 142 21.74 2.21 7.95
N GLY A 143 20.84 3.20 7.96
CA GLY A 143 21.01 4.46 7.23
C GLY A 143 20.77 4.40 5.71
N ALA A 144 20.62 3.21 5.12
CA ALA A 144 20.27 3.04 3.72
C ALA A 144 18.75 3.16 3.47
N ASN A 145 18.35 3.41 2.22
CA ASN A 145 16.95 3.45 1.83
C ASN A 145 16.36 2.02 1.80
N TYR A 146 15.48 1.69 2.74
CA TYR A 146 14.87 0.36 2.80
C TYR A 146 13.95 0.06 1.60
N LEU A 147 13.45 1.09 0.91
CA LEU A 147 12.60 0.92 -0.27
C LEU A 147 13.35 0.26 -1.44
N ASP A 148 14.68 0.42 -1.52
CA ASP A 148 15.50 -0.23 -2.54
C ASP A 148 15.56 -1.76 -2.37
N GLY A 149 15.32 -2.26 -1.16
CA GLY A 149 15.28 -3.69 -0.83
C GLY A 149 13.89 -4.33 -0.98
N LEU A 150 12.90 -3.58 -1.45
CA LEU A 150 11.53 -4.04 -1.65
C LEU A 150 11.21 -4.19 -3.15
N ALA A 151 10.36 -5.16 -3.48
CA ALA A 151 9.82 -5.29 -4.84
C ALA A 151 8.81 -4.16 -5.11
N ILE A 152 8.78 -3.64 -6.34
CA ILE A 152 7.96 -2.47 -6.69
C ILE A 152 6.79 -2.89 -7.58
N TRP A 153 5.57 -2.68 -7.10
CA TRP A 153 4.33 -2.92 -7.82
C TRP A 153 3.61 -1.62 -8.18
N ASP A 154 3.91 -1.11 -9.37
CA ASP A 154 3.27 0.07 -9.94
C ASP A 154 1.95 -0.29 -10.64
N SER A 155 0.91 0.53 -10.47
CA SER A 155 -0.31 0.48 -11.28
C SER A 155 -0.80 1.89 -11.62
N PRO A 156 -1.75 2.03 -12.57
CA PRO A 156 -2.40 3.31 -12.79
C PRO A 156 -3.01 3.86 -11.50
N VAL A 157 -2.93 5.17 -11.29
CA VAL A 157 -3.54 5.85 -10.12
C VAL A 157 -5.06 5.60 -10.08
N THR A 158 -5.69 5.45 -11.23
CA THR A 158 -7.12 5.14 -11.41
C THR A 158 -7.54 3.77 -10.85
N THR A 159 -6.59 2.94 -10.42
CA THR A 159 -6.90 1.73 -9.62
C THR A 159 -7.39 2.08 -8.20
N ILE A 160 -7.10 3.29 -7.72
CA ILE A 160 -7.70 3.83 -6.50
C ILE A 160 -9.14 4.24 -6.83
N PRO A 161 -10.16 3.70 -6.14
CA PRO A 161 -11.55 3.99 -6.44
C PRO A 161 -11.84 5.50 -6.47
N LEU A 162 -12.64 5.91 -7.47
CA LEU A 162 -13.09 7.29 -7.68
C LEU A 162 -11.99 8.30 -8.09
N VAL A 163 -10.71 7.90 -8.11
CA VAL A 163 -9.66 8.75 -8.66
C VAL A 163 -9.78 8.83 -10.17
N ARG A 164 -9.92 10.07 -10.68
CA ARG A 164 -9.97 10.37 -12.12
C ARG A 164 -8.57 10.26 -12.75
N PRO A 165 -8.47 10.13 -14.08
CA PRO A 165 -7.19 10.08 -14.78
C PRO A 165 -6.31 11.31 -14.42
N PRO A 166 -5.08 11.11 -13.93
CA PRO A 166 -4.22 12.19 -13.46
C PRO A 166 -3.82 13.16 -14.57
N GLU A 167 -3.84 12.72 -15.83
CA GLU A 167 -3.49 13.51 -17.02
C GLU A 167 -4.42 14.73 -17.23
N LEU A 168 -5.56 14.77 -16.54
CA LEU A 168 -6.45 15.93 -16.51
C LEU A 168 -5.86 17.12 -15.74
N LEU A 169 -4.89 16.88 -14.85
CA LEU A 169 -4.36 17.87 -13.90
C LEU A 169 -2.82 17.90 -13.83
N VAL A 170 -2.16 16.82 -14.23
CA VAL A 170 -0.70 16.64 -14.10
C VAL A 170 -0.15 16.10 -15.42
N ASP A 171 0.82 16.81 -15.99
CA ASP A 171 1.43 16.43 -17.28
C ASP A 171 2.33 15.20 -17.16
N ASP A 172 2.95 15.00 -15.99
CA ASP A 172 3.79 13.84 -15.72
C ASP A 172 2.94 12.56 -15.59
N ARG A 173 3.49 11.44 -16.10
CA ARG A 173 2.86 10.13 -15.90
C ARG A 173 2.93 9.72 -14.43
N MET A 174 1.78 9.76 -13.75
CA MET A 174 1.66 9.37 -12.35
C MET A 174 1.32 7.87 -12.19
N VAL A 175 1.83 7.24 -11.14
CA VAL A 175 1.56 5.85 -10.78
C VAL A 175 1.21 5.71 -9.30
N PHE A 176 0.38 4.72 -8.98
CA PHE A 176 0.25 4.23 -7.62
C PHE A 176 1.29 3.14 -7.39
N ARG A 177 2.34 3.51 -6.66
CA ARG A 177 3.49 2.66 -6.37
C ARG A 177 3.33 2.00 -5.02
N ARG A 178 3.48 0.68 -4.96
CA ARG A 178 3.49 -0.08 -3.70
C ARG A 178 4.77 -0.88 -3.59
N TYR A 179 5.29 -0.97 -2.38
CA TYR A 179 6.52 -1.68 -2.06
C TYR A 179 6.20 -2.96 -1.29
N LEU A 180 6.61 -4.09 -1.84
CA LEU A 180 6.30 -5.42 -1.32
C LEU A 180 7.55 -6.06 -0.74
N CYS A 181 7.43 -6.68 0.44
CA CYS A 181 8.50 -7.51 0.99
C CYS A 181 8.79 -8.67 0.02
N PRO A 182 10.05 -8.90 -0.40
CA PRO A 182 10.37 -9.95 -1.37
C PRO A 182 10.12 -11.37 -0.84
N GLU A 183 10.10 -11.54 0.48
CA GLU A 183 9.87 -12.84 1.12
C GLU A 183 8.39 -13.09 1.40
N CYS A 184 7.76 -12.27 2.25
CA CYS A 184 6.36 -12.49 2.67
C CYS A 184 5.31 -11.74 1.84
N ARG A 185 5.73 -10.95 0.85
CA ARG A 185 4.87 -10.24 -0.10
C ARG A 185 3.91 -9.24 0.56
N THR A 186 4.13 -8.89 1.82
CA THR A 186 3.35 -7.86 2.52
C THR A 186 3.64 -6.50 1.90
N GLN A 187 2.61 -5.68 1.74
CA GLN A 187 2.78 -4.29 1.33
C GLN A 187 3.35 -3.48 2.51
N VAL A 188 4.63 -3.11 2.42
CA VAL A 188 5.34 -2.38 3.47
C VAL A 188 5.05 -0.88 3.40
N ALA A 189 5.00 -0.33 2.18
CA ALA A 189 4.79 1.10 1.93
C ALA A 189 4.03 1.31 0.60
N ALA A 190 3.46 2.49 0.41
CA ALA A 190 2.84 2.90 -0.84
C ALA A 190 2.89 4.42 -1.01
N GLU A 191 2.96 4.88 -2.26
CA GLU A 191 3.03 6.30 -2.62
C GLU A 191 2.36 6.58 -3.97
N ILE A 192 2.00 7.85 -4.19
CA ILE A 192 1.67 8.37 -5.52
C ILE A 192 2.90 9.09 -6.03
N ALA A 193 3.51 8.58 -7.09
CA ALA A 193 4.78 9.05 -7.61
C ALA A 193 4.72 9.26 -9.12
N ARG A 194 5.67 10.05 -9.65
CA ARG A 194 5.94 10.02 -11.09
C ARG A 194 6.53 8.66 -11.44
N ALA A 195 6.14 8.10 -12.58
CA ALA A 195 6.65 6.80 -13.03
C ALA A 195 8.20 6.78 -13.14
N SER A 196 8.81 7.92 -13.44
CA SER A 196 10.26 8.10 -13.57
C SER A 196 10.99 8.35 -12.26
N ASP A 197 10.29 8.66 -11.16
CA ASP A 197 10.94 8.91 -9.87
C ASP A 197 11.53 7.60 -9.32
N GLU A 198 12.77 7.66 -8.83
CA GLU A 198 13.33 6.57 -8.02
C GLU A 198 12.72 6.58 -6.61
N PRO A 199 12.70 5.43 -5.89
CA PRO A 199 12.24 5.38 -4.51
C PRO A 199 12.95 6.42 -3.64
N LYS A 200 12.18 7.31 -3.01
CA LYS A 200 12.72 8.35 -2.12
C LYS A 200 12.66 7.86 -0.69
N THR A 201 13.78 7.97 0.02
CA THR A 201 13.83 7.66 1.45
C THR A 201 12.79 8.51 2.20
N ASP A 202 11.82 7.86 2.81
CA ASP A 202 10.77 8.45 3.64
C ASP A 202 11.16 8.47 5.14
N VAL A 203 11.97 7.50 5.58
CA VAL A 203 12.50 7.40 6.94
C VAL A 203 14.01 7.09 6.90
N GLN A 204 14.79 7.87 7.64
CA GLN A 204 16.21 7.60 7.89
C GLN A 204 16.50 7.73 9.39
N ILE A 205 17.10 6.69 9.97
CA ILE A 205 17.60 6.76 11.35
C ILE A 205 19.00 7.35 11.28
N LEU A 206 19.16 8.50 11.91
CA LEU A 206 20.47 9.12 12.06
C LEU A 206 21.21 8.52 13.26
N PRO A 207 22.55 8.52 13.25
CA PRO A 207 23.32 8.20 14.43
C PRO A 207 22.95 9.15 15.60
N PRO A 208 23.17 8.73 16.86
CA PRO A 208 22.95 9.60 18.01
C PRO A 208 23.67 10.94 17.84
N ILE A 209 23.01 12.03 18.21
CA ILE A 209 23.64 13.35 18.28
C ILE A 209 24.55 13.36 19.51
N GLU A 210 25.84 13.64 19.32
CA GLU A 210 26.83 13.83 20.40
C GLU A 210 26.51 15.06 21.27
#